data_AF-A0A3A8JPR3-F1
#
_entry.id   AF-A0A3A8JPR3-F1
#
_cell.length_a   1.000
_cell.length_b   1.000
_cell.length_c   1.000
_cell.angle_alpha   90.00
_cell.angle_beta   90.00
_cell.angle_gamma   90.00
#
_symmetry.space_group_name_H-M   'P 1'
#
loop_
_entity.id
_entity.type
_entity.pdbx_description
1 polymer ?
#
loop_
_entity_poly.entity_id
_entity_poly.type
_entity_poly.pdbx_seq_one_letter_code
_entity_poly.pdbx_strand_id
1 'polypeptide(L)'
;MAFDDTPFERRSIISGMRVRAADGTLLGYVALIGQEHLYVRRSPFNRHWKEVPLSAVGRVLQGAVLLREGTGPLTKADPMFHGEIPTQTLPLALIPGASHV
;
A
#
# COMPACT_ATOMS: atom_id res chain seq x y z
N MET A 1 9.92 14.57 27.16
CA MET A 1 10.63 14.83 25.90
C MET A 1 9.72 14.36 24.78
N ALA A 2 9.18 15.30 24.02
CA ALA A 2 8.26 15.03 22.92
C ALA A 2 9.08 14.52 21.72
N PHE A 3 8.66 13.40 21.13
CA PHE A 3 9.23 12.93 19.88
C PHE A 3 8.58 13.75 18.77
N ASP A 4 9.35 14.68 18.21
CA ASP A 4 9.00 15.46 17.03
C ASP A 4 8.44 14.57 15.91
N ASP A 5 7.20 14.86 15.51
CA ASP A 5 6.58 14.44 14.25
C ASP A 5 7.47 14.89 13.08
N THR A 6 8.39 14.03 12.64
CA THR A 6 9.30 14.35 11.53
C THR A 6 8.61 14.18 10.17
N PRO A 7 8.78 15.13 9.23
CA PRO A 7 7.91 15.33 8.05
C PRO A 7 8.19 14.39 6.87
N PHE A 8 8.64 13.16 7.11
CA PHE A 8 9.00 12.20 6.06
C PHE A 8 7.94 11.10 5.84
N GLU A 9 6.67 11.41 6.06
CA GLU A 9 5.57 10.62 5.52
C GLU A 9 5.63 10.71 3.99
N ARG A 10 6.27 9.72 3.35
CA ARG A 10 6.18 9.57 1.89
C ARG A 10 4.71 9.31 1.55
N ARG A 11 4.04 10.31 0.98
CA ARG A 11 2.61 10.24 0.61
C ARG A 11 2.32 9.40 -0.63
N SER A 12 3.32 8.69 -1.15
CA SER A 12 3.20 7.90 -2.37
C SER A 12 3.56 6.46 -2.09
N ILE A 13 2.66 5.56 -2.48
CA ILE A 13 2.93 4.14 -2.47
C ILE A 13 3.62 3.80 -3.79
N ILE A 14 4.69 3.02 -3.72
CA ILE A 14 5.42 2.51 -4.89
C ILE A 14 5.59 0.99 -4.79
N SER A 15 5.73 0.34 -5.94
CA SER A 15 6.07 -1.08 -5.99
C SER A 15 7.37 -1.38 -5.24
N GLY A 16 7.42 -2.51 -4.55
CA GLY A 16 8.55 -2.95 -3.74
C GLY A 16 8.54 -2.46 -2.29
N MET A 17 7.63 -1.56 -1.90
CA MET A 17 7.48 -1.17 -0.49
C MET A 17 7.06 -2.36 0.38
N ARG A 18 7.52 -2.40 1.62
CA ARG A 18 7.12 -3.44 2.59
C ARG A 18 5.69 -3.18 3.07
N VAL A 19 4.82 -4.17 3.03
CA VAL A 19 3.47 -4.07 3.61
C VAL A 19 3.49 -4.71 4.99
N ARG A 20 3.13 -3.95 6.02
CA ARG A 20 3.11 -4.39 7.41
C ARG A 20 1.71 -4.26 8.00
N ALA A 21 1.34 -5.23 8.83
CA ALA A 21 0.19 -5.09 9.71
C ALA A 21 0.47 -4.02 10.80
N ALA A 22 -0.57 -3.62 11.52
CA ALA A 22 -0.48 -2.58 12.56
C ALA A 22 0.47 -2.97 13.71
N ASP A 23 0.59 -4.26 14.01
CA ASP A 23 1.54 -4.84 14.97
C ASP A 23 3.01 -4.85 14.45
N GLY A 24 3.23 -4.38 13.22
CA GLY A 24 4.54 -4.36 12.56
C GLY A 24 4.89 -5.64 11.80
N THR A 25 4.04 -6.68 11.82
CA THR A 25 4.28 -7.96 11.14
C THR A 25 4.40 -7.75 9.63
N LEU A 26 5.45 -8.30 9.01
CA LEU A 26 5.64 -8.24 7.56
C LEU A 26 4.65 -9.17 6.84
N LEU A 27 3.80 -8.58 6.00
CA LEU A 27 2.82 -9.32 5.22
C LEU A 27 3.32 -9.63 3.79
N GLY A 28 4.19 -8.77 3.25
CA GLY A 28 4.84 -8.95 1.96
C GLY A 28 5.33 -7.63 1.38
N TYR A 29 5.37 -7.53 0.06
CA TYR A 29 5.82 -6.36 -0.68
C TYR A 29 4.74 -5.92 -1.66
N VAL A 30 4.62 -4.60 -1.87
CA VAL A 30 3.73 -4.02 -2.89
C VAL A 30 4.15 -4.55 -4.25
N ALA A 31 3.28 -5.32 -4.89
CA ALA A 31 3.45 -5.83 -6.24
C ALA A 31 2.91 -4.85 -7.28
N LEU A 32 1.68 -4.37 -7.04
CA LEU A 32 0.91 -3.50 -7.91
C LEU A 32 0.01 -2.60 -7.05
N ILE A 33 -0.29 -1.41 -7.56
CA ILE A 33 -1.25 -0.48 -6.98
C ILE A 33 -2.37 -0.33 -8.01
N GLY A 34 -3.54 -0.87 -7.70
CA GLY A 34 -4.77 -0.64 -8.47
C GLY A 34 -5.48 0.63 -8.02
N GLN A 35 -6.66 0.88 -8.58
CA GLN A 35 -7.46 2.06 -8.24
C GLN A 35 -8.02 2.01 -6.81
N GLU A 36 -8.49 0.84 -6.38
CA GLU A 36 -9.10 0.65 -5.05
C GLU A 36 -8.31 -0.31 -4.15
N HIS A 37 -7.42 -1.11 -4.74
CA HIS A 37 -6.74 -2.21 -4.06
C HIS A 37 -5.23 -2.12 -4.27
N LEU A 38 -4.51 -2.46 -3.21
CA LEU A 38 -3.08 -2.67 -3.21
C LEU A 38 -2.81 -4.17 -3.24
N TYR A 39 -1.98 -4.60 -4.18
CA TYR A 39 -1.62 -6.00 -4.34
C TYR A 39 -0.28 -6.29 -3.68
N VAL A 40 -0.22 -7.37 -2.92
CA VAL A 40 0.90 -7.77 -2.08
C VAL A 40 1.38 -9.15 -2.51
N ARG A 41 2.69 -9.28 -2.73
CA ARG A 41 3.34 -10.57 -2.96
C ARG A 41 4.47 -10.80 -1.97
N ARG A 42 4.71 -12.06 -1.60
CA ARG A 42 5.82 -12.41 -0.68
C ARG A 42 7.19 -12.40 -1.35
N SER A 43 7.26 -12.58 -2.67
CA SER A 43 8.49 -12.65 -3.45
C SER A 43 8.19 -12.29 -4.91
N PRO A 44 9.15 -11.74 -5.68
CA PRO A 44 8.98 -11.44 -7.10
C PRO A 44 8.58 -12.64 -7.96
N PHE A 45 8.95 -13.86 -7.55
CA PHE A 45 8.60 -15.10 -8.28
C PHE A 45 7.28 -15.73 -7.82
N ASN A 46 6.67 -15.19 -6.76
CA ASN A 46 5.43 -15.75 -6.23
C ASN A 46 4.22 -15.25 -7.04
N ARG A 47 3.50 -16.19 -7.66
CA ARG A 47 2.26 -15.94 -8.40
C ARG A 47 1.02 -15.85 -7.49
N HIS A 48 1.17 -16.09 -6.19
CA HIS A 48 0.09 -15.92 -5.22
C HIS A 48 0.13 -14.50 -4.68
N TRP A 49 -0.70 -13.65 -5.28
CA TRP A 49 -0.88 -12.30 -4.80
C TRP A 49 -2.03 -12.27 -3.81
N LYS A 50 -1.91 -11.34 -2.88
CA LYS A 50 -2.96 -10.97 -1.96
C LYS A 50 -3.36 -9.54 -2.23
N GLU A 51 -4.56 -9.16 -1.86
CA GLU A 51 -5.03 -7.80 -2.01
C GLU A 51 -5.41 -7.22 -0.66
N VAL A 52 -5.35 -5.90 -0.58
CA VAL A 52 -5.83 -5.10 0.53
C VAL A 52 -6.47 -3.84 -0.03
N PRO A 53 -7.64 -3.42 0.45
CA PRO A 53 -8.22 -2.16 0.00
C PRO A 53 -7.31 -1.00 0.42
N LEU A 54 -7.17 0.01 -0.44
CA LEU A 54 -6.40 1.22 -0.14
C LEU A 54 -6.95 1.96 1.08
N SER A 55 -8.25 1.83 1.36
CA SER A 55 -8.88 2.37 2.58
C SER A 55 -8.33 1.78 3.88
N ALA A 56 -7.73 0.58 3.82
CA ALA A 56 -7.08 -0.04 4.97
C ALA A 56 -5.63 0.41 5.17
N VAL A 57 -5.08 1.23 4.26
CA VAL A 57 -3.79 1.88 4.50
C VAL A 57 -3.96 2.91 5.62
N GLY A 58 -3.16 2.76 6.67
CA GLY A 58 -3.13 3.66 7.82
C GLY A 58 -2.07 4.73 7.65
N ARG A 59 -0.82 4.32 7.40
CA ARG A 59 0.31 5.23 7.20
C ARG A 59 1.23 4.72 6.11
N VAL A 60 1.93 5.65 5.47
CA VAL A 60 3.01 5.32 4.55
C VAL A 60 4.31 5.92 5.08
N LEU A 61 5.24 5.02 5.40
CA LEU A 61 6.57 5.30 5.91
C LEU A 61 7.59 5.21 4.77
N GLN A 62 8.83 5.63 5.04
CA GLN A 62 9.92 5.46 4.10
C GLN A 62 10.14 3.97 3.77
N GLY A 63 9.64 3.54 2.60
CA GLY A 63 9.79 2.17 2.10
C GLY A 63 8.83 1.15 2.75
N ALA A 64 7.82 1.58 3.49
CA ALA A 64 6.80 0.68 4.05
C ALA A 64 5.39 1.28 4.05
N VAL A 65 4.39 0.44 3.84
CA VAL A 65 2.96 0.71 3.98
C VAL A 65 2.49 0.00 5.24
N LEU A 66 1.94 0.76 6.19
CA LEU A 66 1.38 0.24 7.43
C LEU A 66 -0.15 0.21 7.31
N LEU A 67 -0.73 -0.97 7.52
CA LEU A 67 -2.18 -1.15 7.53
C LEU A 67 -2.78 -0.68 8.85
N ARG A 68 -4.05 -0.27 8.83
CA ARG A 68 -4.81 0.10 10.04
C ARG A 68 -5.02 -1.12 10.93
N GLU A 69 -5.19 -0.88 12.23
CA GLU A 69 -5.65 -1.92 13.16
C GLU A 69 -7.03 -2.45 12.72
N GLY A 70 -7.27 -3.74 12.96
CA GLY A 70 -8.50 -4.40 12.52
C GLY A 70 -8.56 -4.70 11.03
N THR A 71 -7.53 -4.35 10.24
CA THR A 71 -7.39 -4.89 8.89
C THR A 71 -7.14 -6.39 9.01
N GLY A 72 -8.16 -7.19 8.73
CA GLY A 72 -8.11 -8.64 8.78
C GLY A 72 -7.02 -9.25 7.87
N PRO A 73 -6.91 -10.58 7.81
CA PRO A 73 -5.94 -11.22 6.94
C PRO A 73 -6.13 -10.77 5.49
N LEU A 74 -5.02 -10.48 4.81
CA LEU A 74 -5.03 -10.13 3.39
C LEU A 74 -5.81 -11.17 2.58
N THR A 75 -6.72 -10.72 1.73
CA THR A 75 -7.55 -11.58 0.89
C THR A 75 -6.77 -12.06 -0.33
N LYS A 76 -7.16 -13.19 -0.90
CA LYS A 76 -6.53 -13.72 -2.12
C LYS A 76 -6.92 -12.82 -3.29
N ALA A 77 -5.94 -12.29 -4.02
CA ALA A 77 -6.21 -11.49 -5.20
C ALA A 77 -6.74 -12.37 -6.34
N ASP A 78 -7.63 -11.81 -7.16
CA ASP A 78 -8.09 -12.48 -8.39
C ASP A 78 -6.90 -12.61 -9.38
N PRO A 79 -6.62 -13.82 -9.89
CA PRO A 79 -5.57 -14.04 -10.88
C PRO A 79 -5.65 -13.21 -12.15
N MET A 80 -6.83 -12.68 -12.51
CA MET A 80 -7.00 -11.79 -13.65
C MET A 80 -6.20 -10.48 -13.50
N PHE A 81 -5.92 -10.04 -12.27
CA PHE A 81 -5.09 -8.86 -11.98
C PHE A 81 -3.59 -9.16 -11.90
N HIS A 82 -3.18 -10.41 -12.17
CA HIS A 82 -1.76 -10.79 -12.22
C HIS A 82 -1.07 -10.41 -13.56
N GLY A 83 -1.83 -9.85 -14.52
CA GLY A 83 -1.37 -9.48 -15.86
C GLY A 83 -0.98 -8.00 -15.99
N GLU A 84 0.22 -7.80 -16.56
CA GLU A 84 0.94 -6.56 -16.89
C GLU A 84 1.06 -5.46 -15.81
N ILE A 85 2.26 -4.88 -15.72
CA ILE A 85 2.72 -4.03 -14.62
C ILE A 85 2.70 -2.56 -15.07
N PRO A 86 1.58 -1.83 -14.96
CA PRO A 86 1.65 -0.38 -14.92
C PRO A 86 2.13 0.01 -13.52
N THR A 87 3.40 0.43 -13.44
CA THR A 87 3.92 1.07 -12.22
C THR A 87 3.18 2.39 -12.04
N GLN A 88 2.11 2.40 -11.24
CA GLN A 88 1.38 3.62 -10.93
C GLN A 88 1.85 4.16 -9.58
N THR A 89 2.36 5.40 -9.59
CA THR A 89 2.62 6.13 -8.36
C THR A 89 1.32 6.81 -7.95
N LEU A 90 0.66 6.33 -6.89
CA LEU A 90 -0.57 6.95 -6.39
C LEU A 90 -0.24 7.96 -5.28
N PRO A 91 -0.51 9.27 -5.47
CA PRO A 91 -0.46 10.24 -4.38
C PRO A 91 -1.67 10.06 -3.46
N LEU A 92 -1.45 9.95 -2.15
CA LEU A 92 -2.50 9.77 -1.14
C LEU A 92 -3.33 11.04 -0.83
N ALA A 93 -3.37 12.02 -1.75
CA ALA A 93 -4.12 13.26 -1.57
C ALA A 93 -4.96 13.59 -2.81
N LEU A 94 -6.27 13.36 -2.71
CA LEU A 94 -7.24 14.26 -3.32
C LEU A 94 -7.60 15.27 -2.22
N ILE A 95 -7.06 16.49 -2.33
CA ILE A 95 -7.61 17.61 -1.57
C ILE A 95 -8.99 17.85 -2.19
N PRO A 96 -10.11 17.69 -1.46
CA PRO A 96 -11.42 18.06 -1.99
C PRO A 96 -11.41 19.57 -2.16
N GLY A 97 -11.25 20.07 -3.39
CA GLY A 97 -11.26 21.51 -3.66
C GLY A 97 -10.30 22.02 -4.72
N ALA A 98 -9.43 21.19 -5.31
CA ALA A 98 -8.66 21.62 -6.49
C ALA A 98 -9.56 21.57 -7.74
N SER A 99 -10.52 22.49 -7.80
CA SER A 99 -11.22 22.83 -9.05
C SER A 99 -10.17 23.39 -10.00
N HIS A 100 -10.01 22.72 -11.13
CA HIS A 100 -9.24 23.22 -12.26
C HIS A 100 -9.90 24.53 -12.73
N VAL A 101 -9.15 25.63 -12.69
CA VAL A 101 -9.48 26.88 -13.39
C VAL A 101 -8.51 27.03 -14.56
#